data_AF-A0A6L8A842-F1
#
_entry.id   AF-A0A6L8A842-F1
#
_cell.length_a   1.000
_cell.length_b   1.000
_cell.length_c   1.000
_cell.angle_alpha   90.00
_cell.angle_beta   90.00
_cell.angle_gamma   90.00
#
_symmetry.space_group_name_H-M   'P 1'
#
loop_
_entity.id
_entity.type
_entity.pdbx_description
1 polymer ?
#
loop_
_entity_poly.entity_id
_entity_poly.type
_entity_poly.pdbx_seq_one_letter_code
_entity_poly.pdbx_strand_id
1 'polypeptide(L)'
;MQHSPDLFTGYLILFYTGSGEHTFNVSYEPPSESYLKRFKGKTQVLDPETRTRKMVVDKPTKGLPMRDVWEISILAGSSKERLGYPTQKPLALADRIIKASSNPGDMVLDPFCGCATALVAVERLARQWAGIDLSPLATKLVKGRVMEDNPLWAGPIALDAPPSRNDLGRLPSYRYRTPTATASTESRKASVQGADPISPSG
;
A
#
# COMPACT_ATOMS: atom_id res chain seq x y z
N MET A 1 -29.10 -30.07 3.08
CA MET A 1 -28.20 -28.96 3.45
C MET A 1 -27.05 -28.94 2.46
N GLN A 2 -27.04 -27.97 1.56
CA GLN A 2 -26.01 -27.83 0.52
C GLN A 2 -24.85 -27.07 1.17
N HIS A 3 -23.80 -27.79 1.58
CA HIS A 3 -22.54 -27.17 1.97
C HIS A 3 -21.97 -26.49 0.72
N SER A 4 -22.08 -25.18 0.65
CA SER A 4 -21.28 -24.41 -0.29
C SER A 4 -19.83 -24.54 0.16
N PRO A 5 -18.89 -24.98 -0.70
CA PRO A 5 -17.49 -24.97 -0.32
C PRO A 5 -17.07 -23.52 -0.13
N ASP A 6 -16.65 -23.17 1.08
CA ASP A 6 -16.01 -21.90 1.35
C ASP A 6 -14.74 -21.82 0.50
N LEU A 7 -14.86 -21.22 -0.68
CA LEU A 7 -13.75 -20.96 -1.59
C LEU A 7 -12.86 -19.92 -0.92
N PHE A 8 -11.89 -20.41 -0.13
CA PHE A 8 -10.84 -19.60 0.45
C PHE A 8 -10.02 -18.98 -0.69
N THR A 9 -10.34 -17.74 -1.05
CA THR A 9 -9.55 -16.96 -1.99
C THR A 9 -8.41 -16.31 -1.22
N GLY A 10 -7.36 -17.10 -0.98
CA GLY A 10 -6.13 -16.63 -0.34
C GLY A 10 -5.16 -16.04 -1.36
N TYR A 11 -4.46 -14.98 -0.97
CA TYR A 11 -3.32 -14.45 -1.72
C TYR A 11 -2.04 -14.73 -0.94
N LEU A 12 -1.05 -15.34 -1.60
CA LEU A 12 0.29 -15.49 -1.05
C LEU A 12 1.16 -14.32 -1.50
N ILE A 13 1.80 -13.66 -0.55
CA ILE A 13 2.76 -12.60 -0.82
C ILE A 13 4.14 -13.15 -0.53
N LEU A 14 5.03 -13.03 -1.50
CA LEU A 14 6.43 -13.45 -1.37
C LEU A 14 7.32 -12.22 -1.32
N PHE A 15 8.29 -12.22 -0.41
CA PHE A 15 9.29 -11.16 -0.29
C PHE A 15 10.66 -11.70 -0.69
N TYR A 16 11.28 -11.05 -1.67
CA TYR A 16 12.61 -11.37 -2.15
C TYR A 16 13.44 -10.11 -2.24
N THR A 17 14.74 -10.25 -2.00
CA THR A 17 15.71 -9.17 -2.17
C THR A 17 16.86 -9.65 -3.05
N GLY A 18 17.34 -8.76 -3.92
CA GLY A 18 18.53 -9.00 -4.74
C GLY A 18 19.84 -8.76 -3.98
N SER A 19 19.78 -8.22 -2.76
CA SER A 19 20.95 -7.91 -1.92
C SER A 19 20.68 -8.16 -0.44
N GLY A 20 21.71 -8.12 0.41
CA GLY A 20 21.53 -8.17 1.86
C GLY A 20 20.81 -6.93 2.42
N GLU A 21 20.91 -5.80 1.72
CA GLU A 21 20.23 -4.56 2.08
C GLU A 21 18.78 -4.58 1.59
N HIS A 22 17.86 -4.46 2.53
CA HIS A 22 16.42 -4.45 2.27
C HIS A 22 15.66 -3.71 3.37
N THR A 23 14.49 -3.19 3.02
CA THR A 23 13.59 -2.52 3.97
C THR A 23 12.45 -3.45 4.34
N PHE A 24 12.28 -3.69 5.65
CA PHE A 24 11.07 -4.32 6.18
C PHE A 24 10.61 -3.61 7.46
N ASN A 25 9.68 -2.67 7.32
CA ASN A 25 9.09 -1.90 8.40
C ASN A 25 8.04 -2.75 9.13
N VAL A 26 8.39 -3.21 10.34
CA VAL A 26 7.46 -3.98 11.17
C VAL A 26 6.29 -3.09 11.60
N SER A 27 5.11 -3.43 11.12
CA SER A 27 3.85 -2.84 11.58
C SER A 27 3.36 -3.55 12.85
N TYR A 28 2.55 -2.88 13.65
CA TYR A 28 2.00 -3.43 14.89
C TYR A 28 0.48 -3.30 14.90
N GLU A 29 -0.19 -4.33 15.41
CA GLU A 29 -1.60 -4.31 15.79
C GLU A 29 -1.72 -3.71 17.20
N PRO A 30 -2.73 -2.86 17.46
CA PRO A 30 -3.01 -2.35 18.79
C PRO A 30 -3.15 -3.50 19.81
N PRO A 31 -2.66 -3.32 21.04
CA PRO A 31 -2.79 -4.33 22.07
C PRO A 31 -4.27 -4.59 22.38
N SER A 32 -4.62 -5.86 22.64
CA SER A 32 -5.98 -6.23 23.05
C SER A 32 -6.36 -5.58 24.39
N GLU A 33 -7.66 -5.41 24.63
CA GLU A 33 -8.14 -4.91 25.94
C GLU A 33 -7.66 -5.77 27.11
N SER A 34 -7.62 -7.10 26.92
CA SER A 34 -7.11 -8.04 27.92
C SER A 34 -5.62 -7.80 28.23
N TYR A 35 -4.82 -7.47 27.22
CA TYR A 35 -3.41 -7.12 27.39
C TYR A 35 -3.28 -5.80 28.17
N LEU A 36 -4.05 -4.78 27.80
CA LEU A 36 -4.03 -3.48 28.46
C LEU A 36 -4.43 -3.60 29.95
N LYS A 37 -5.46 -4.38 30.27
CA LYS A 37 -5.88 -4.63 31.66
C LYS A 37 -4.80 -5.35 32.47
N ARG A 38 -4.15 -6.36 31.88
CA ARG A 38 -3.17 -7.19 32.58
C ARG A 38 -1.81 -6.50 32.77
N PHE A 39 -1.35 -5.77 31.75
CA PHE A 39 0.01 -5.22 31.72
C PHE A 39 0.03 -3.69 31.78
N LYS A 40 -1.13 -3.03 31.93
CA LYS A 40 -1.25 -1.56 32.03
C LYS A 40 -0.54 -0.83 30.88
N GLY A 41 -0.58 -1.40 29.68
CA GLY A 41 0.08 -0.86 28.49
C GLY A 41 1.61 -0.96 28.46
N LYS A 42 2.23 -1.67 29.41
CA LYS A 42 3.69 -1.84 29.48
C LYS A 42 4.19 -2.95 28.54
N THR A 43 5.45 -2.83 28.12
CA THR A 43 6.08 -3.77 27.18
C THR A 43 6.53 -5.05 27.88
N GLN A 44 6.39 -6.18 27.22
CA GLN A 44 7.02 -7.44 27.64
C GLN A 44 8.30 -7.72 26.86
N VAL A 45 9.35 -8.14 27.56
CA VAL A 45 10.64 -8.53 26.97
C VAL A 45 10.88 -10.02 27.22
N LEU A 46 11.58 -10.65 26.27
CA LEU A 46 12.04 -12.03 26.40
C LEU A 46 13.09 -12.10 27.51
N ASP A 47 12.84 -12.96 28.48
CA ASP A 47 13.83 -13.36 29.46
C ASP A 47 14.93 -14.18 28.75
N PRO A 48 16.20 -13.75 28.79
CA PRO A 48 17.29 -14.43 28.11
C PRO A 48 17.59 -15.82 28.68
N GLU A 49 17.31 -16.07 29.95
CA GLU A 49 17.56 -17.37 30.60
C GLU A 49 16.42 -18.35 30.32
N THR A 50 15.18 -17.92 30.60
CA THR A 50 14.02 -18.81 30.49
C THR A 50 13.41 -18.87 29.10
N ARG A 51 13.81 -17.96 28.19
CA ARG A 51 13.21 -17.74 26.86
C ARG A 51 11.69 -17.52 26.93
N THR A 52 11.18 -16.99 28.05
CA THR A 52 9.77 -16.64 28.22
C THR A 52 9.57 -15.12 28.17
N ARG A 53 8.49 -14.65 27.55
CA ARG A 53 8.11 -13.22 27.60
C ARG A 53 7.41 -12.94 28.94
N LYS A 54 8.18 -12.62 29.99
CA LYS A 54 7.61 -12.35 31.32
C LYS A 54 8.05 -11.01 31.91
N MET A 55 9.20 -10.46 31.53
CA MET A 55 9.67 -9.20 32.09
C MET A 55 8.84 -8.04 31.55
N VAL A 56 8.14 -7.34 32.44
CA VAL A 56 7.37 -6.14 32.11
C VAL A 56 8.25 -4.92 32.36
N VAL A 57 8.37 -4.06 31.35
CA VAL A 57 9.20 -2.85 31.39
C VAL A 57 8.28 -1.64 31.24
N ASP A 58 8.58 -0.55 31.96
CA ASP A 58 7.80 0.71 31.97
C ASP A 58 7.76 1.47 30.63
N LYS A 59 8.26 0.86 29.55
CA LYS A 59 8.13 1.39 28.20
C LYS A 59 6.73 1.07 27.64
N PRO A 60 6.06 2.04 27.00
CA PRO A 60 4.77 1.79 26.37
C PRO A 60 4.90 0.71 25.28
N THR A 61 3.97 -0.23 25.27
CA THR A 61 3.93 -1.30 24.26
C THR A 61 3.64 -0.71 22.88
N LYS A 62 4.36 -1.19 21.86
CA LYS A 62 4.01 -0.92 20.46
C LYS A 62 2.82 -1.76 19.98
N GLY A 63 2.38 -2.73 20.78
CA GLY A 63 1.36 -3.71 20.41
C GLY A 63 1.95 -5.04 19.94
N LEU A 64 1.13 -5.84 19.28
CA LEU A 64 1.55 -7.12 18.70
C LEU A 64 2.16 -6.86 17.32
N PRO A 65 3.34 -7.40 16.99
CA PRO A 65 3.82 -7.37 15.61
C PRO A 65 2.74 -7.93 14.67
N MET A 66 2.54 -7.26 13.53
CA MET A 66 1.58 -7.66 12.51
C MET A 66 1.84 -9.10 12.09
N ARG A 67 0.77 -9.89 12.02
CA ARG A 67 0.82 -11.30 11.61
C ARG A 67 0.96 -11.44 10.09
N ASP A 68 1.18 -12.65 9.63
CA ASP A 68 1.31 -13.02 8.21
C ASP A 68 -0.04 -13.30 7.51
N VAL A 69 -1.10 -13.57 8.28
CA VAL A 69 -2.47 -13.68 7.80
C VAL A 69 -3.20 -12.34 7.99
N TRP A 70 -3.69 -11.77 6.89
CA TRP A 70 -4.40 -10.48 6.90
C TRP A 70 -5.86 -10.61 6.49
N GLU A 71 -6.74 -10.14 7.36
CA GLU A 71 -8.17 -10.01 7.08
C GLU A 71 -8.42 -8.65 6.41
N ILE A 72 -8.47 -8.66 5.07
CA ILE A 72 -8.78 -7.47 4.26
C ILE A 72 -9.90 -7.83 3.30
N SER A 73 -11.04 -7.15 3.44
CA SER A 73 -12.22 -7.37 2.61
C SER A 73 -11.94 -7.07 1.14
N ILE A 74 -12.51 -7.88 0.24
CA ILE A 74 -12.54 -7.59 -1.19
C ILE A 74 -13.40 -6.36 -1.48
N LEU A 75 -13.22 -5.73 -2.64
CA LEU A 75 -14.10 -4.64 -3.06
C LEU A 75 -15.49 -5.19 -3.41
N ALA A 76 -16.48 -4.82 -2.61
CA ALA A 76 -17.88 -4.94 -2.98
C ALA A 76 -18.20 -4.11 -4.23
N GLY A 77 -19.23 -4.51 -4.99
CA GLY A 77 -19.64 -3.83 -6.21
C GLY A 77 -20.04 -2.36 -6.00
N SER A 78 -20.59 -2.03 -4.83
CA SER A 78 -20.97 -0.67 -4.41
C SER A 78 -19.84 0.13 -3.76
N SER A 79 -18.63 -0.42 -3.67
CA SER A 79 -17.50 0.27 -3.05
C SER A 79 -17.16 1.55 -3.83
N LYS A 80 -16.97 2.66 -3.11
CA LYS A 80 -16.48 3.93 -3.68
C LYS A 80 -15.09 3.80 -4.30
N GLU A 81 -14.31 2.79 -3.88
CA GLU A 81 -13.00 2.50 -4.46
C GLU A 81 -13.11 1.86 -5.86
N ARG A 82 -14.25 1.23 -6.19
CA ARG A 82 -14.42 0.41 -7.39
C ARG A 82 -14.41 1.27 -8.66
N LEU A 83 -13.50 0.96 -9.57
CA LEU A 83 -13.36 1.65 -10.87
C LEU A 83 -13.90 0.85 -12.06
N GLY A 84 -14.44 -0.35 -11.80
CA GLY A 84 -14.87 -1.26 -12.86
C GLY A 84 -13.77 -2.14 -13.44
N TYR A 85 -12.55 -2.13 -12.89
CA TYR A 85 -11.53 -3.11 -13.26
C TYR A 85 -11.88 -4.48 -12.62
N PRO A 86 -11.95 -5.59 -13.39
CA PRO A 86 -12.50 -6.85 -12.88
C PRO A 86 -11.79 -7.40 -11.64
N THR A 87 -10.45 -7.29 -11.63
CA THR A 87 -9.57 -7.89 -10.61
C THR A 87 -8.98 -6.87 -9.64
N GLN A 88 -9.59 -5.68 -9.53
CA GLN A 88 -9.13 -4.60 -8.65
C GLN A 88 -8.88 -5.11 -7.23
N LYS A 89 -7.67 -4.84 -6.72
CA LYS A 89 -7.29 -5.15 -5.34
C LYS A 89 -7.65 -3.99 -4.41
N PRO A 90 -7.98 -4.26 -3.12
CA PRO A 90 -8.26 -3.22 -2.13
C PRO A 90 -7.06 -2.31 -1.88
N LEU A 91 -7.30 -1.01 -1.74
CA LEU A 91 -6.27 -0.04 -1.42
C LEU A 91 -5.57 -0.34 -0.08
N ALA A 92 -6.33 -0.82 0.91
CA ALA A 92 -5.80 -1.20 2.21
C ALA A 92 -4.72 -2.30 2.14
N LEU A 93 -4.84 -3.21 1.17
CA LEU A 93 -3.83 -4.26 0.94
C LEU A 93 -2.54 -3.63 0.40
N ALA A 94 -2.65 -2.78 -0.62
CA ALA A 94 -1.49 -2.09 -1.20
C ALA A 94 -0.80 -1.18 -0.17
N ASP A 95 -1.56 -0.37 0.58
CA ASP A 95 -1.05 0.51 1.63
C ASP A 95 -0.20 -0.27 2.65
N ARG A 96 -0.68 -1.45 3.07
CA ARG A 96 0.03 -2.30 4.04
C ARG A 96 1.34 -2.83 3.46
N ILE A 97 1.32 -3.36 2.24
CA ILE A 97 2.52 -3.92 1.57
C ILE A 97 3.58 -2.83 1.37
N ILE A 98 3.16 -1.66 0.87
CA ILE A 98 4.07 -0.55 0.56
C ILE A 98 4.69 0.02 1.83
N LYS A 99 3.91 0.18 2.91
CA LYS A 99 4.46 0.62 4.21
C LYS A 99 5.49 -0.35 4.75
N ALA A 100 5.22 -1.65 4.66
CA ALA A 100 6.15 -2.67 5.12
C ALA A 100 7.44 -2.70 4.29
N SER A 101 7.35 -2.51 2.96
CA SER A 101 8.45 -2.83 2.05
C SER A 101 9.21 -1.62 1.48
N SER A 102 8.85 -0.39 1.89
CA SER A 102 9.46 0.84 1.38
C SER A 102 9.36 2.01 2.38
N ASN A 103 10.25 2.98 2.22
CA ASN A 103 10.27 4.26 2.93
C ASN A 103 9.81 5.40 2.00
N PRO A 104 9.36 6.54 2.56
CA PRO A 104 9.10 7.74 1.76
C PRO A 104 10.31 8.09 0.87
N GLY A 105 10.04 8.45 -0.38
CA GLY A 105 11.06 8.73 -1.39
C GLY A 105 11.53 7.51 -2.20
N ASP A 106 11.30 6.28 -1.73
CA ASP A 106 11.67 5.07 -2.49
C ASP A 106 10.87 4.96 -3.79
N MET A 107 11.43 4.26 -4.78
CA MET A 107 10.76 3.96 -6.05
C MET A 107 10.06 2.60 -6.00
N VAL A 108 8.79 2.56 -6.39
CA VAL A 108 7.99 1.32 -6.50
C VAL A 108 7.61 1.07 -7.96
N LEU A 109 7.89 -0.13 -8.45
CA LEU A 109 7.48 -0.58 -9.79
C LEU A 109 6.32 -1.57 -9.67
N ASP A 110 5.23 -1.30 -10.36
CA ASP A 110 4.15 -2.27 -10.58
C ASP A 110 4.02 -2.57 -12.08
N PRO A 111 4.57 -3.71 -12.56
CA PRO A 111 4.55 -4.06 -13.98
C PRO A 111 3.20 -4.63 -14.46
N PHE A 112 2.20 -4.73 -13.57
CA PHE A 112 0.84 -5.20 -13.86
C PHE A 112 -0.18 -4.32 -13.14
N CYS A 113 -0.03 -3.00 -13.28
CA CYS A 113 -0.66 -2.05 -12.37
C CYS A 113 -2.18 -1.98 -12.48
N GLY A 114 -2.78 -2.50 -13.54
CA GLY A 114 -4.22 -2.49 -13.77
C GLY A 114 -4.78 -1.07 -13.65
N CYS A 115 -5.79 -0.90 -12.79
CA CYS A 115 -6.37 0.40 -12.47
C CYS A 115 -5.55 1.28 -11.50
N ALA A 116 -4.27 0.96 -11.30
CA ALA A 116 -3.28 1.70 -10.51
C ALA A 116 -3.61 1.83 -9.01
N THR A 117 -4.33 0.88 -8.41
CA THR A 117 -4.58 0.91 -6.95
C THR A 117 -3.28 0.93 -6.14
N ALA A 118 -2.29 0.14 -6.52
CA ALA A 118 -0.99 0.16 -5.85
C ALA A 118 -0.32 1.53 -5.98
N LEU A 119 -0.29 2.11 -7.18
CA LEU A 119 0.35 3.41 -7.42
C LEU A 119 -0.34 4.55 -6.66
N VAL A 120 -1.67 4.48 -6.48
CA VAL A 120 -2.40 5.40 -5.60
C VAL A 120 -1.88 5.32 -4.16
N ALA A 121 -1.68 4.12 -3.63
CA ALA A 121 -1.07 3.96 -2.31
C ALA A 121 0.37 4.52 -2.29
N VAL A 122 1.18 4.24 -3.31
CA VAL A 122 2.56 4.75 -3.43
C VAL A 122 2.60 6.29 -3.40
N GLU A 123 1.75 6.96 -4.18
CA GLU A 123 1.63 8.42 -4.22
C GLU A 123 1.18 9.00 -2.87
N ARG A 124 0.11 8.46 -2.26
CA ARG A 124 -0.40 8.89 -0.94
C ARG A 124 0.66 8.76 0.15
N LEU A 125 1.51 7.76 0.02
CA LEU A 125 2.58 7.44 0.95
C LEU A 125 3.87 8.22 0.66
N ALA A 126 3.88 9.14 -0.31
CA ALA A 126 5.03 9.97 -0.67
C ALA A 126 6.24 9.15 -1.15
N ARG A 127 6.00 8.18 -2.03
CA ARG A 127 7.01 7.41 -2.76
C ARG A 127 6.97 7.75 -4.24
N GLN A 128 8.03 7.42 -4.98
CA GLN A 128 8.05 7.49 -6.43
C GLN A 128 7.50 6.19 -7.04
N TRP A 129 7.00 6.24 -8.27
CA TRP A 129 6.45 5.05 -8.91
C TRP A 129 6.65 4.98 -10.42
N ALA A 130 6.61 3.74 -10.91
CA ALA A 130 6.37 3.42 -12.31
C ALA A 130 5.31 2.32 -12.40
N GLY A 131 4.35 2.50 -13.30
CA GLY A 131 3.27 1.54 -13.56
C GLY A 131 3.26 1.11 -15.01
N ILE A 132 3.10 -0.18 -15.26
CA ILE A 132 2.98 -0.74 -16.61
C ILE A 132 1.77 -1.65 -16.65
N ASP A 133 0.97 -1.54 -17.71
CA ASP A 133 -0.09 -2.51 -18.00
C ASP A 133 -0.37 -2.53 -19.52
N LEU A 134 -0.65 -3.71 -20.07
CA LEU A 134 -0.95 -3.89 -21.50
C LEU A 134 -2.43 -3.64 -21.80
N SER A 135 -3.30 -3.71 -20.79
CA SER A 135 -4.75 -3.63 -20.94
C SER A 135 -5.20 -2.23 -21.39
N PRO A 136 -5.96 -2.13 -22.50
CA PRO A 136 -6.58 -0.87 -22.90
C PRO A 136 -7.54 -0.33 -21.82
N LEU A 137 -8.22 -1.23 -21.10
CA LEU A 137 -9.11 -0.86 -19.99
C LEU A 137 -8.32 -0.23 -18.83
N ALA A 138 -7.19 -0.83 -18.45
CA ALA A 138 -6.30 -0.27 -17.44
C ALA A 138 -5.88 1.14 -17.82
N THR A 139 -5.36 1.31 -19.05
CA THR A 139 -4.93 2.61 -19.58
C THR A 139 -6.06 3.65 -19.52
N LYS A 140 -7.28 3.30 -19.92
CA LYS A 140 -8.44 4.20 -19.85
C LYS A 140 -8.74 4.65 -18.42
N LEU A 141 -8.81 3.70 -17.48
CA LEU A 141 -9.13 4.00 -16.08
C LEU A 141 -8.05 4.83 -15.39
N VAL A 142 -6.77 4.50 -15.63
CA VAL A 142 -5.64 5.25 -15.06
C VAL A 142 -5.60 6.69 -15.60
N LYS A 143 -5.85 6.88 -16.90
CA LYS A 143 -5.99 8.23 -17.49
C LYS A 143 -7.12 9.02 -16.81
N GLY A 144 -8.29 8.40 -16.62
CA GLY A 144 -9.41 9.00 -15.90
C GLY A 144 -9.02 9.42 -14.49
N ARG A 145 -8.44 8.50 -13.70
CA ARG A 145 -7.91 8.80 -12.35
C ARG A 145 -6.94 9.98 -12.35
N VAL A 146 -5.94 9.99 -13.22
CA VAL A 146 -4.94 11.07 -13.24
C VAL A 146 -5.54 12.42 -13.62
N MET A 147 -6.61 12.42 -14.42
CA MET A 147 -7.33 13.63 -14.80
C MET A 147 -8.31 14.11 -13.72
N GLU A 148 -8.96 13.19 -12.99
CA GLU A 148 -10.07 13.46 -12.08
C GLU A 148 -9.67 13.51 -10.59
N ASP A 149 -8.70 12.69 -10.15
CA ASP A 149 -8.26 12.60 -8.75
C ASP A 149 -7.30 13.76 -8.39
N ASN A 150 -7.85 14.97 -8.38
CA ASN A 150 -7.17 16.18 -7.90
C ASN A 150 -7.36 16.32 -6.36
N PRO A 151 -6.32 16.56 -5.55
CA PRO A 151 -4.92 16.84 -5.89
C PRO A 151 -3.96 15.67 -5.69
N LEU A 152 -4.43 14.41 -5.72
CA LEU A 152 -3.55 13.27 -5.48
C LEU A 152 -2.34 13.28 -6.41
N TRP A 153 -2.57 13.55 -7.69
CA TRP A 153 -1.57 13.52 -8.75
C TRP A 153 -0.92 14.89 -8.99
N ALA A 154 -0.15 15.35 -8.01
CA ALA A 154 0.44 16.69 -7.96
C ALA A 154 1.81 16.82 -8.64
N GLY A 155 2.34 15.77 -9.26
CA GLY A 155 3.62 15.79 -9.99
C GLY A 155 3.47 15.71 -11.51
N PRO A 156 4.54 15.96 -12.28
CA PRO A 156 4.56 15.63 -13.70
C PRO A 156 4.38 14.12 -13.89
N ILE A 157 3.35 13.71 -14.63
CA ILE A 157 3.06 12.29 -14.87
C ILE A 157 3.13 12.00 -16.36
N ALA A 158 3.97 11.03 -16.73
CA ALA A 158 3.98 10.46 -18.07
C ALA A 158 2.90 9.38 -18.18
N LEU A 159 2.03 9.48 -19.19
CA LEU A 159 0.93 8.53 -19.45
C LEU A 159 1.06 7.83 -20.80
N ASP A 160 2.23 7.94 -21.43
CA ASP A 160 2.47 7.30 -22.72
C ASP A 160 2.65 5.80 -22.58
N ALA A 161 2.33 5.08 -23.65
CA ALA A 161 2.69 3.69 -23.75
C ALA A 161 4.21 3.54 -23.62
N PRO A 162 4.71 2.46 -22.97
CA PRO A 162 6.12 2.16 -23.01
C PRO A 162 6.57 2.07 -24.48
N PRO A 163 7.77 2.56 -24.82
CA PRO A 163 8.28 2.45 -26.19
C PRO A 163 8.26 1.00 -26.65
N SER A 164 8.01 0.77 -27.95
CA SER A 164 8.17 -0.56 -28.54
C SER A 164 9.59 -1.06 -28.26
N ARG A 165 9.73 -2.35 -27.93
CA ARG A 165 11.03 -2.96 -27.63
C ARG A 165 11.88 -2.98 -28.90
N ASN A 166 12.62 -1.90 -29.11
CA ASN A 166 13.60 -1.74 -30.17
C ASN A 166 14.93 -1.45 -29.46
N ASP A 167 15.48 -2.46 -28.76
CA ASP A 167 16.90 -2.53 -28.37
C ASP A 167 17.56 -1.17 -27.98
N LEU A 168 16.83 -0.45 -27.12
CA LEU A 168 17.15 0.70 -26.27
C LEU A 168 18.20 1.72 -26.75
N GLY A 169 17.96 2.32 -27.93
CA GLY A 169 18.48 3.67 -28.22
C GLY A 169 17.99 4.75 -27.23
N ARG A 170 18.05 6.03 -27.60
CA ARG A 170 17.58 7.13 -26.74
C ARG A 170 16.08 6.96 -26.45
N LEU A 171 15.69 6.92 -25.17
CA LEU A 171 14.28 6.88 -24.76
C LEU A 171 13.51 8.05 -25.41
N PRO A 172 12.28 7.82 -25.91
CA PRO A 172 11.49 8.90 -26.48
C PRO A 172 11.17 9.93 -25.41
N SER A 173 10.98 11.18 -25.84
CA SER A 173 10.45 12.23 -24.98
C SER A 173 9.02 11.85 -24.57
N TYR A 174 8.82 11.50 -23.31
CA TYR A 174 7.50 11.25 -22.76
C TYR A 174 6.66 12.54 -22.72
N ARG A 175 5.36 12.42 -23.01
CA ARG A 175 4.34 13.43 -22.77
C ARG A 175 4.05 13.46 -21.29
N TYR A 176 4.36 14.57 -20.66
CA TYR A 176 4.07 14.81 -19.27
C TYR A 176 2.77 15.60 -19.13
N ARG A 177 1.92 15.21 -18.19
CA ARG A 177 0.91 16.09 -17.61
C ARG A 177 1.59 16.96 -16.57
N THR A 178 1.62 18.28 -16.76
CA THR A 178 1.96 19.23 -15.68
C THR A 178 0.70 19.48 -14.84
N PRO A 179 0.73 19.31 -13.52
CA PRO A 179 -0.40 19.66 -12.65
C PRO A 179 -0.74 21.16 -12.81
N THR A 180 -2.03 21.48 -12.76
CA THR A 180 -2.49 22.87 -12.67
C THR A 180 -2.00 23.51 -11.36
N ALA A 181 -1.63 24.79 -11.40
CA ALA A 181 -0.89 25.54 -10.37
C ALA A 181 -1.53 25.61 -8.97
N THR A 182 -2.66 24.96 -8.74
CA THR A 182 -3.34 24.87 -7.44
C THR A 182 -2.80 23.76 -6.52
N ALA A 183 -1.98 22.85 -7.03
CA ALA A 183 -1.29 21.86 -6.19
C ALA A 183 0.06 22.39 -5.70
N SER A 184 0.05 23.23 -4.65
CA SER A 184 1.29 23.70 -4.02
C SER A 184 2.04 22.54 -3.34
N THR A 185 3.37 22.64 -3.29
CA THR A 185 4.28 21.66 -2.66
C THR A 185 3.95 21.37 -1.19
N GLU A 186 3.16 22.22 -0.54
CA GLU A 186 2.67 22.04 0.84
C GLU A 186 1.63 20.90 0.96
N SER A 187 0.89 20.61 -0.11
CA SER A 187 -0.13 19.55 -0.11
C SER A 187 0.46 18.13 -0.01
N ARG A 188 1.72 17.92 -0.44
CA ARG A 188 2.47 16.66 -0.27
C ARG A 188 2.83 16.35 1.18
N LYS A 189 2.94 17.36 2.05
CA LYS A 189 3.18 17.17 3.50
C LYS A 189 1.87 17.03 4.28
N ALA A 190 0.79 17.68 3.85
CA ALA A 190 -0.50 17.64 4.52
C ALA A 190 -1.20 16.26 4.44
N SER A 191 -1.02 15.52 3.33
CA SER A 191 -1.57 14.16 3.18
C SER A 191 -0.93 13.12 4.12
N VAL A 192 0.25 13.42 4.68
CA VAL A 192 0.95 12.55 5.65
C VAL A 192 0.36 12.65 7.06
N GLN A 193 -0.31 13.76 7.40
CA GLN A 193 -0.79 14.03 8.77
C GLN A 193 -2.30 13.84 8.99
N GLY A 194 -3.09 13.60 7.92
CA GLY A 194 -4.55 13.53 8.00
C GLY A 194 -5.20 12.20 7.60
N ALA A 195 -4.42 11.13 7.37
CA ALA A 195 -5.01 9.82 7.07
C ALA A 195 -5.38 9.11 8.38
N ASP A 196 -6.57 9.40 8.90
CA ASP A 196 -7.19 8.58 9.93
C ASP A 196 -7.19 7.11 9.48
N PRO A 197 -6.89 6.16 10.39
CA PRO A 197 -7.06 4.75 10.07
C PRO A 197 -8.52 4.54 9.66
N ILE A 198 -8.74 4.02 8.45
CA ILE A 198 -10.07 3.58 8.02
C ILE A 198 -10.49 2.51 9.03
N SER A 199 -11.39 2.89 9.94
CA SER A 199 -12.02 1.95 10.87
C SER A 199 -12.65 0.82 10.04
N PRO A 200 -12.51 -0.44 10.48
CA PRO A 200 -13.23 -1.52 9.83
C PRO A 200 -14.72 -1.21 9.97
N SER A 201 -15.40 -1.05 8.85
CA SER A 201 -16.87 -1.00 8.81
C SER A 201 -17.37 -2.30 9.41
N GLY A 202 -18.17 -2.18 10.49
CA GLY A 202 -18.85 -3.30 11.13
C GLY A 202 -19.94 -3.94 10.29
#